data_AF-A0A3D6DEF0-F1
#
_entry.id   AF-A0A3D6DEF0-F1
#
_cell.length_a   1.000
_cell.length_b   1.000
_cell.length_c   1.000
_cell.angle_alpha   90.00
_cell.angle_beta   90.00
_cell.angle_gamma   90.00
#
_symmetry.space_group_name_H-M   'P 1'
#
loop_
_entity.id
_entity.type
_entity.pdbx_description
1 polymer ?
#
loop_
_entity_poly.entity_id
_entity_poly.type
_entity_poly.pdbx_seq_one_letter_code
_entity_poly.pdbx_strand_id
1 'polypeptide(L)'
;MRFNAQFLGAVLSLISMGAVQASGPCDMPPYDPLQPVATADAALEMDQWARKALRRDAKGKTCAAVQEVVDVLLVRWLQAHPDIVIAFEGRDAENWLQNPAEFMVHVKAEAWVETKGHRALFPRRWGKKPSDPKVLERRNRRVKRALVAFENA
;
A
#
# COMPACT_ATOMS: atom_id res chain seq x y z
N MET A 1 -5.11 -47.07 -20.18
CA MET A 1 -5.74 -46.31 -19.07
C MET A 1 -5.70 -44.84 -19.44
N ARG A 2 -6.86 -44.27 -19.78
CA ARG A 2 -7.01 -42.86 -20.20
C ARG A 2 -7.46 -42.06 -18.98
N PHE A 3 -6.68 -41.05 -18.59
CA PHE A 3 -7.03 -40.14 -17.50
C PHE A 3 -8.15 -39.20 -17.96
N ASN A 4 -9.30 -39.25 -17.29
CA ASN A 4 -10.43 -38.37 -17.52
C ASN A 4 -10.12 -36.95 -17.00
N ALA A 5 -9.91 -36.03 -17.94
CA ALA A 5 -9.71 -34.60 -17.70
C ALA A 5 -11.05 -33.88 -17.43
N GLN A 6 -11.80 -34.31 -16.42
CA GLN A 6 -13.12 -33.73 -16.09
C GLN A 6 -13.17 -32.93 -14.78
N PHE A 7 -12.03 -32.67 -14.14
CA PHE A 7 -11.94 -31.79 -12.95
C PHE A 7 -11.24 -30.44 -13.19
N LEU A 8 -11.20 -29.97 -14.45
CA LEU A 8 -10.68 -28.64 -14.80
C LEU A 8 -11.78 -27.58 -14.97
N GLY A 9 -13.05 -27.95 -14.81
CA GLY A 9 -14.20 -27.11 -15.18
C GLY A 9 -14.83 -26.24 -14.08
N ALA A 10 -14.36 -26.27 -12.83
CA ALA A 10 -15.13 -25.70 -11.71
C ALA A 10 -14.37 -24.78 -10.73
N VAL A 11 -13.20 -24.25 -11.11
CA VAL A 11 -12.46 -23.27 -10.26
C VAL A 11 -12.21 -21.93 -10.95
N LEU A 12 -12.56 -21.79 -12.24
CA LEU A 12 -12.35 -20.55 -13.00
C LEU A 12 -13.55 -19.58 -13.02
N SER A 13 -14.68 -19.94 -12.39
CA SER A 13 -15.91 -19.12 -12.44
C SER A 13 -16.09 -18.16 -11.25
N LEU A 14 -15.05 -17.94 -10.43
CA LEU A 14 -15.02 -16.90 -9.38
C LEU A 14 -14.23 -15.65 -9.83
N ILE A 15 -14.22 -15.37 -11.14
CA ILE A 15 -13.81 -14.06 -11.67
C ILE A 15 -15.05 -13.16 -11.73
N SER A 16 -15.67 -12.93 -10.57
CA SER A 16 -16.34 -11.67 -10.28
C SER A 16 -15.28 -10.70 -9.74
N MET A 17 -14.20 -10.53 -10.50
CA MET A 17 -13.26 -9.44 -10.27
C MET A 17 -13.83 -8.24 -11.01
N GLY A 18 -14.44 -7.32 -10.25
CA GLY A 18 -14.75 -5.98 -10.72
C GLY A 18 -13.56 -5.43 -11.50
N ALA A 19 -13.86 -4.82 -12.65
CA ALA A 19 -12.89 -4.39 -13.64
C ALA A 19 -11.64 -3.82 -12.99
N VAL A 20 -10.53 -4.58 -13.06
CA VAL A 20 -9.21 -4.05 -12.73
C VAL A 20 -8.89 -3.09 -13.87
N GLN A 21 -9.41 -1.87 -13.79
CA GLN A 21 -9.10 -0.80 -14.73
C GLN A 21 -7.58 -0.72 -14.77
N ALA A 22 -7.01 -0.95 -15.95
CA ALA A 22 -5.57 -0.98 -16.17
C ALA A 22 -5.04 0.45 -16.04
N SER A 23 -4.90 0.92 -14.80
CA SER A 23 -4.52 2.29 -14.56
C SER A 23 -3.04 2.50 -14.88
N GLY A 24 -2.76 3.43 -15.78
CA GLY A 24 -1.43 3.84 -16.21
C GLY A 24 -0.62 4.56 -15.13
N PRO A 25 0.66 4.88 -15.38
CA PRO A 25 1.55 5.52 -14.41
C PRO A 25 1.13 6.96 -14.06
N CYS A 26 0.37 7.62 -14.94
CA CYS A 26 -0.10 8.99 -14.76
C CYS A 26 -1.59 9.07 -14.41
N ASP A 27 -2.24 7.94 -14.13
CA ASP A 27 -3.68 7.93 -13.90
C ASP A 27 -4.00 8.56 -12.56
N MET A 28 -4.82 9.60 -12.62
CA MET A 28 -5.41 10.24 -11.46
C MET A 28 -6.38 9.27 -10.74
N PRO A 29 -6.58 9.44 -9.43
CA PRO A 29 -7.64 8.74 -8.73
C PRO A 29 -9.00 9.12 -9.35
N PRO A 30 -9.94 8.17 -9.47
CA PRO A 30 -11.29 8.44 -9.97
C PRO A 30 -12.18 9.18 -8.94
N TYR A 31 -11.59 9.74 -7.88
CA TYR A 31 -12.27 10.43 -6.79
C TYR A 31 -11.39 11.60 -6.30
N ASP A 32 -12.02 12.64 -5.78
CA ASP A 32 -11.34 13.81 -5.23
C ASP A 32 -10.74 13.46 -3.84
N PRO A 33 -9.41 13.49 -3.66
CA PRO A 33 -8.75 13.15 -2.39
C PRO A 33 -9.03 14.16 -1.27
N LEU A 34 -9.59 15.33 -1.59
CA LEU A 34 -9.94 16.35 -0.61
C LEU A 34 -11.37 16.20 -0.09
N GLN A 35 -12.23 15.47 -0.80
CA GLN A 35 -13.62 15.27 -0.41
C GLN A 35 -13.77 14.09 0.55
N PRO A 36 -14.66 14.18 1.55
CA PRO A 36 -14.99 13.05 2.39
C PRO A 36 -15.64 11.94 1.56
N VAL A 37 -15.20 10.71 1.78
CA VAL A 37 -15.76 9.54 1.10
C VAL A 37 -17.13 9.22 1.70
N ALA A 38 -18.19 9.43 0.92
CA ALA A 38 -19.56 9.35 1.40
C ALA A 38 -20.15 7.92 1.49
N THR A 39 -19.53 6.94 0.83
CA THR A 39 -20.07 5.57 0.73
C THR A 39 -19.02 4.51 1.03
N ALA A 40 -19.48 3.34 1.49
CA ALA A 40 -18.60 2.20 1.78
C ALA A 40 -17.89 1.67 0.52
N ASP A 41 -18.58 1.64 -0.62
CA ASP A 41 -17.99 1.19 -1.88
C ASP A 41 -16.87 2.13 -2.35
N ALA A 42 -17.09 3.44 -2.26
CA ALA A 42 -16.07 4.43 -2.59
C ALA A 42 -14.86 4.33 -1.64
N ALA A 43 -15.07 3.93 -0.38
CA ALA A 43 -13.97 3.72 0.56
C ALA A 43 -13.13 2.48 0.18
N LEU A 44 -13.78 1.41 -0.29
CA LEU A 44 -13.09 0.22 -0.80
C LEU A 44 -12.31 0.53 -2.09
N GLU A 45 -12.90 1.29 -3.01
CA GLU A 45 -12.21 1.73 -4.22
C GLU A 45 -11.01 2.62 -3.88
N MET A 46 -11.16 3.50 -2.88
CA MET A 46 -10.07 4.32 -2.39
C MET A 46 -8.92 3.48 -1.83
N ASP A 47 -9.22 2.51 -0.97
CA ASP A 47 -8.24 1.57 -0.40
C ASP A 47 -7.50 0.78 -1.49
N GLN A 48 -8.22 0.26 -2.48
CA GLN A 48 -7.61 -0.48 -3.58
C GLN A 48 -6.68 0.38 -4.41
N TRP A 49 -7.10 1.60 -4.74
CA TRP A 49 -6.30 2.51 -5.53
C TRP A 49 -5.09 3.04 -4.76
N ALA A 50 -5.23 3.39 -3.46
CA ALA A 50 -4.13 3.81 -2.60
C ALA A 50 -3.02 2.73 -2.57
N ARG A 51 -3.39 1.48 -2.33
CA ARG A 51 -2.46 0.33 -2.36
C ARG A 51 -1.81 0.14 -3.73
N LYS A 52 -2.55 0.38 -4.81
CA LYS A 52 -2.04 0.29 -6.18
C LYS A 52 -1.08 1.43 -6.52
N ALA A 53 -1.38 2.65 -6.11
CA ALA A 53 -0.51 3.82 -6.25
C ALA A 53 0.79 3.60 -5.49
N LEU A 54 0.72 3.19 -4.22
CA LEU A 54 1.89 2.88 -3.41
C LEU A 54 2.78 1.79 -4.03
N ARG A 55 2.19 0.77 -4.65
CA ARG A 55 2.92 -0.26 -5.39
C ARG A 55 3.62 0.28 -6.65
N ARG A 56 3.00 1.21 -7.36
CA ARG A 56 3.57 1.85 -8.57
C ARG A 56 4.72 2.75 -8.17
N ASP A 57 4.52 3.52 -7.12
CA ASP A 57 5.48 4.46 -6.57
C ASP A 57 6.73 3.75 -6.08
N ALA A 58 6.59 2.65 -5.32
CA ALA A 58 7.69 1.77 -4.93
C ALA A 58 8.46 1.12 -6.10
N LYS A 59 8.02 1.32 -7.35
CA LYS A 59 8.65 0.81 -8.57
C LYS A 59 9.15 1.92 -9.51
N GLY A 60 9.07 3.20 -9.12
CA GLY A 60 9.37 4.33 -10.01
C GLY A 60 8.41 4.40 -11.21
N LYS A 61 7.13 4.05 -11.00
CA LYS A 61 6.10 4.03 -12.05
C LYS A 61 4.96 5.01 -11.77
N THR A 62 5.20 6.05 -11.00
CA THR A 62 4.26 7.15 -10.78
C THR A 62 4.76 8.37 -11.54
N CYS A 63 3.89 9.04 -12.29
CA CYS A 63 4.27 10.28 -12.96
C CYS A 63 4.35 11.43 -11.96
N ALA A 64 5.36 12.30 -12.10
CA ALA A 64 5.53 13.47 -11.23
C ALA A 64 4.26 14.34 -11.15
N ALA A 65 3.52 14.46 -12.25
CA ALA A 65 2.27 15.24 -12.33
C ALA A 65 1.15 14.75 -11.39
N VAL A 66 1.20 13.51 -10.92
CA VAL A 66 0.20 12.94 -10.00
C VAL A 66 0.78 12.59 -8.63
N GLN A 67 2.05 12.92 -8.37
CA GLN A 67 2.75 12.53 -7.14
C GLN A 67 2.10 13.14 -5.90
N GLU A 68 1.80 14.44 -5.94
CA GLU A 68 1.13 15.15 -4.85
C GLU A 68 -0.26 14.56 -4.54
N VAL A 69 -1.01 14.20 -5.59
CA VAL A 69 -2.33 13.58 -5.46
C VAL A 69 -2.22 12.19 -4.79
N VAL A 70 -1.20 11.42 -5.16
CA VAL A 70 -0.91 10.12 -4.52
C VAL A 70 -0.56 10.31 -3.05
N ASP A 71 0.20 11.34 -2.71
CA ASP A 71 0.66 11.64 -1.34
C ASP A 71 -0.51 12.02 -0.44
N VAL A 72 -1.38 12.94 -0.87
CA VAL A 72 -2.59 13.33 -0.13
C VAL A 72 -3.48 12.11 0.11
N LEU A 73 -3.70 11.31 -0.93
CA LEU A 73 -4.55 10.14 -0.88
C LEU A 73 -3.99 9.05 0.04
N LEU A 74 -2.66 8.88 0.07
CA LEU A 74 -2.00 7.98 1.00
C LEU A 74 -2.22 8.42 2.45
N VAL A 75 -2.11 9.73 2.75
CA VAL A 75 -2.37 10.24 4.10
C VAL A 75 -3.82 10.01 4.49
N ARG A 76 -4.78 10.28 3.59
CA ARG A 76 -6.21 9.99 3.82
C ARG A 76 -6.47 8.52 4.07
N TRP A 77 -5.82 7.66 3.29
CA TRP A 77 -5.89 6.22 3.46
C TRP A 77 -5.40 5.80 4.84
N LEU A 78 -4.23 6.29 5.28
CA LEU A 78 -3.71 6.01 6.62
C LEU A 78 -4.65 6.50 7.74
N GLN A 79 -5.26 7.67 7.59
CA GLN A 79 -6.26 8.18 8.55
C GLN A 79 -7.50 7.28 8.65
N ALA A 80 -7.89 6.62 7.55
CA ALA A 80 -9.00 5.68 7.53
C ALA A 80 -8.65 4.29 8.09
N HIS A 81 -7.36 4.00 8.30
CA HIS A 81 -6.85 2.73 8.81
C HIS A 81 -6.11 2.93 10.15
N PRO A 82 -6.84 3.21 11.26
CA PRO A 82 -6.23 3.44 12.57
C PRO A 82 -5.51 2.21 13.14
N ASP A 83 -5.73 1.02 12.56
CA ASP A 83 -4.98 -0.20 12.86
C ASP A 83 -3.54 -0.17 12.34
N ILE A 84 -3.24 0.69 11.37
CA ILE A 84 -1.89 0.92 10.84
C ILE A 84 -1.23 2.02 11.66
N VAL A 85 -0.47 1.60 12.67
CA VAL A 85 0.33 2.53 13.49
C VAL A 85 1.71 2.69 12.86
N ILE A 86 2.00 3.89 12.34
CA ILE A 86 3.33 4.29 11.90
C ILE A 86 3.93 5.19 12.99
N ALA A 87 4.90 4.66 13.73
CA ALA A 87 5.61 5.40 14.76
C ALA A 87 6.89 5.99 14.20
N PHE A 88 7.00 7.32 14.25
CA PHE A 88 8.25 8.04 14.00
C PHE A 88 8.80 8.47 15.35
N GLU A 89 9.86 7.81 15.83
CA GLU A 89 10.45 8.07 17.14
C GLU A 89 11.90 8.56 17.02
N GLY A 90 12.27 9.49 17.90
CA GLY A 90 13.65 9.96 18.05
C GLY A 90 14.03 11.13 17.13
N ARG A 91 15.33 11.44 17.13
CA ARG A 91 15.90 12.62 16.46
C ARG A 91 15.70 12.63 14.94
N ASP A 92 15.64 11.45 14.32
CA ASP A 92 15.44 11.33 12.87
C ASP A 92 14.03 11.79 12.46
N ALA A 93 13.02 11.56 13.31
CA ALA A 93 11.66 12.03 13.08
C ALA A 93 11.55 13.55 13.10
N GLU A 94 12.24 14.22 14.02
CA GLU A 94 12.28 15.68 14.10
C GLU A 94 12.92 16.29 12.84
N ASN A 95 13.98 15.65 12.32
CA ASN A 95 14.62 16.08 11.08
C ASN A 95 13.70 15.88 9.87
N TRP A 96 12.99 14.75 9.77
CA TRP A 96 12.04 14.52 8.70
C TRP A 96 10.90 15.53 8.70
N LEU A 97 10.42 15.94 9.88
CA LEU A 97 9.38 16.96 9.98
C LEU A 97 9.82 18.32 9.43
N GLN A 98 11.12 18.60 9.36
CA GLN A 98 11.66 19.80 8.70
C GLN A 98 11.76 19.65 7.17
N ASN A 99 11.63 18.44 6.63
CA ASN A 99 11.68 18.13 5.22
C ASN A 99 10.46 17.29 4.78
N PRO A 100 9.35 17.94 4.37
CA PRO A 100 8.10 17.25 4.04
C PRO A 100 8.25 16.16 2.97
N ALA A 101 9.15 16.33 1.99
CA ALA A 101 9.39 15.34 0.96
C ALA A 101 10.03 14.06 1.53
N GLU A 102 11.04 14.23 2.39
CA GLU A 102 11.71 13.12 3.07
C GLU A 102 10.77 12.42 4.05
N PHE A 103 9.95 13.18 4.79
CA PHE A 103 8.90 12.61 5.63
C PHE A 103 7.94 11.73 4.84
N MET A 104 7.46 12.21 3.68
CA MET A 104 6.55 11.44 2.84
C MET A 104 7.17 10.15 2.29
N VAL A 105 8.47 10.14 1.97
CA VAL A 105 9.20 8.93 1.59
C VAL A 105 9.16 7.89 2.72
N HIS A 106 9.34 8.31 3.97
CA HIS A 106 9.28 7.43 5.12
C HIS A 106 7.86 6.90 5.37
N VAL A 107 6.85 7.76 5.28
CA VAL A 107 5.43 7.37 5.36
C VAL A 107 5.10 6.31 4.31
N LYS A 108 5.53 6.50 3.06
CA LYS A 108 5.33 5.54 1.97
C LYS A 108 5.99 4.19 2.23
N ALA A 109 7.23 4.20 2.69
CA ALA A 109 7.96 2.98 3.01
C ALA A 109 7.26 2.16 4.10
N GLU A 110 6.81 2.83 5.16
CA GLU A 110 6.09 2.23 6.27
C GLU A 110 4.72 1.68 5.83
N ALA A 111 3.91 2.51 5.15
CA ALA A 111 2.62 2.12 4.60
C ALA A 111 2.73 0.90 3.66
N TRP A 112 3.80 0.81 2.87
CA TRP A 112 4.01 -0.29 1.94
C TRP A 112 4.30 -1.59 2.68
N VAL A 113 5.12 -1.53 3.73
CA VAL A 113 5.42 -2.69 4.57
C VAL A 113 4.18 -3.17 5.30
N GLU A 114 3.34 -2.28 5.79
CA GLU A 114 2.07 -2.64 6.46
C GLU A 114 1.09 -3.27 5.49
N THR A 115 0.93 -2.71 4.29
CA THR A 115 0.10 -3.31 3.22
C THR A 115 0.55 -4.75 2.89
N LYS A 116 1.86 -5.04 2.96
CA LYS A 116 2.39 -6.40 2.78
C LYS A 116 2.18 -7.28 4.02
N GLY A 117 2.24 -6.69 5.20
CA GLY A 117 2.01 -7.33 6.50
C GLY A 117 0.60 -7.90 6.60
N HIS A 118 -0.39 -7.07 6.29
CA HIS A 118 -1.83 -7.27 6.53
C HIS A 118 -2.59 -8.00 5.40
N ARG A 119 -1.89 -8.65 4.47
CA ARG A 119 -2.55 -9.38 3.37
C ARG A 119 -3.46 -10.49 3.88
N ALA A 120 -4.73 -10.50 3.46
CA ALA A 120 -5.72 -11.49 3.90
C ALA A 120 -5.29 -12.95 3.63
N LEU A 121 -4.86 -13.27 2.42
CA LEU A 121 -4.55 -14.65 2.04
C LEU A 121 -3.17 -15.13 2.53
N PHE A 122 -2.20 -14.22 2.68
CA PHE A 122 -0.83 -14.56 3.07
C PHE A 122 -0.18 -13.45 3.89
N PRO A 123 -0.66 -13.21 5.13
CA PRO A 123 -0.11 -12.18 5.98
C PRO A 123 1.33 -12.53 6.33
N ARG A 124 2.20 -11.53 6.34
CA ARG A 124 3.61 -11.75 6.68
C ARG A 124 3.72 -12.13 8.15
N ARG A 125 4.80 -12.83 8.51
CA ARG A 125 5.03 -13.26 9.91
C ARG A 125 5.00 -12.08 10.89
N TRP A 126 5.40 -10.88 10.47
CA TRP A 126 5.35 -9.71 11.33
C TRP A 126 3.93 -9.18 11.58
N GLY A 127 3.06 -9.18 10.56
CA GLY A 127 1.67 -8.74 10.71
C GLY A 127 0.82 -9.64 11.62
N LYS A 128 1.30 -10.84 11.99
CA LYS A 128 0.59 -11.75 12.92
C LYS A 128 0.91 -11.52 14.40
N LYS A 129 2.11 -11.02 14.71
CA LYS A 129 2.62 -10.87 16.09
C LYS A 129 3.52 -9.62 16.18
N PRO A 130 2.96 -8.41 15.99
CA PRO A 130 3.75 -7.20 15.83
C PRO A 130 4.63 -6.86 17.03
N SER A 131 4.29 -7.32 18.24
CA SER A 131 5.04 -7.07 19.47
C SER A 131 6.26 -7.96 19.71
N ASP A 132 6.50 -9.00 18.90
CA ASP A 132 7.68 -9.87 19.07
C ASP A 132 8.96 -9.13 18.58
N PRO A 133 10.03 -9.03 19.40
CA PRO A 133 11.27 -8.33 19.02
C PRO A 133 11.89 -8.84 17.72
N LYS A 134 11.85 -10.16 17.47
CA LYS A 134 12.38 -10.76 16.23
C LYS A 134 11.50 -10.45 15.02
N VAL A 135 10.22 -10.20 15.26
CA VAL A 135 9.28 -9.73 14.25
C VAL A 135 9.54 -8.27 13.91
N LEU A 136 9.71 -7.41 14.91
CA LEU A 136 10.03 -5.99 14.74
C LEU A 136 11.32 -5.81 13.95
N GLU A 137 12.36 -6.59 14.26
CA GLU A 137 13.62 -6.53 13.51
C GLU A 137 13.42 -6.86 12.02
N ARG A 138 12.62 -7.89 11.70
CA ARG A 138 12.33 -8.27 10.31
C ARG A 138 11.52 -7.21 9.59
N ARG A 139 10.55 -6.60 10.27
CA ARG A 139 9.76 -5.46 9.76
C ARG A 139 10.69 -4.30 9.44
N ASN A 140 11.56 -3.90 10.37
CA ASN A 140 12.48 -2.77 10.20
C ASN A 140 13.45 -3.00 9.03
N ARG A 141 13.97 -4.22 8.85
CA ARG A 141 14.76 -4.57 7.65
C ARG A 141 13.98 -4.42 6.34
N ARG A 142 12.66 -4.63 6.35
CA ARG A 142 11.79 -4.45 5.19
C ARG A 142 11.51 -2.98 4.93
N VAL A 143 11.30 -2.18 5.97
CA VAL A 143 11.15 -0.72 5.87
C VAL A 143 12.41 -0.13 5.25
N LYS A 144 13.60 -0.48 5.76
CA LYS A 144 14.88 -0.04 5.18
C LYS A 144 15.03 -0.37 3.69
N ARG A 145 14.55 -1.53 3.25
CA ARG A 145 14.56 -1.89 1.82
C ARG A 145 13.52 -1.13 1.00
N ALA A 146 12.38 -0.79 1.62
CA ALA A 146 11.35 -0.01 0.97
C ALA A 146 11.81 1.45 0.80
N LEU A 147 12.47 2.03 1.81
CA LEU A 147 13.06 3.38 1.73
C LEU A 147 13.96 3.51 0.51
N VAL A 148 14.92 2.61 0.33
CA VAL A 148 15.79 2.57 -0.86
C VAL A 148 14.98 2.50 -2.16
N ALA A 149 13.85 1.81 -2.19
CA ALA A 149 13.02 1.73 -3.38
C ALA A 149 12.29 3.06 -3.69
N PHE A 150 11.88 3.80 -2.66
CA PHE A 150 11.20 5.09 -2.80
C PHE A 150 12.16 6.26 -3.01
N GLU A 151 13.37 6.21 -2.46
CA GLU A 151 14.43 7.20 -2.70
C GLU A 151 14.95 7.17 -4.14
N ASN A 152 14.87 6.01 -4.79
CA ASN A 152 15.34 5.80 -6.17
C ASN A 152 14.19 5.76 -7.19
N ALA A 153 12.96 6.04 -6.77
CA ALA A 153 11.75 6.04 -7.61
C ALA A 153 11.51 7.40 -8.26
#